data_AF-A0A484X447-F1
#
_entry.id   AF-A0A484X447-F1
#
_cell.length_a   1.000
_cell.length_b   1.000
_cell.length_c   1.000
_cell.angle_alpha   90.00
_cell.angle_beta   90.00
_cell.angle_gamma   90.00
#
_symmetry.space_group_name_H-M   'P 1'
#
loop_
_entity.id
_entity.type
_entity.pdbx_description
1 polymer ?
#
loop_
_entity_poly.entity_id
_entity_poly.type
_entity_poly.pdbx_seq_one_letter_code
_entity_poly.pdbx_strand_id
1 'polypeptide(L)' 'MSRLVVVSNRIAPPDEHAASAGGLAVGILGALKAAGGLWFGWSGETGNEDQPLKKVKKGNITWASFNPQRTGP' A
#
# COMPACT_ATOMS: atom_id res chain seq x y z
N MET A 1 -2.12 22.84 -3.72
CA MET A 1 -2.39 21.74 -2.76
C MET A 1 -1.62 20.52 -3.22
N SER A 2 -0.73 20.00 -2.39
CA SER A 2 0.15 18.88 -2.74
C SER A 2 -0.35 17.59 -2.10
N ARG A 3 -0.33 16.48 -2.83
CA ARG A 3 -0.72 15.15 -2.33
C ARG A 3 0.53 14.28 -2.17
N LEU A 4 0.74 13.72 -0.99
CA LEU A 4 1.76 12.70 -0.79
C LEU A 4 1.32 11.40 -1.47
N VAL A 5 2.16 10.88 -2.37
CA VAL A 5 1.98 9.61 -3.05
C VAL A 5 3.23 8.78 -2.82
N VAL A 6 3.07 7.63 -2.18
CA VAL A 6 4.14 6.68 -1.92
C VAL A 6 3.94 5.47 -2.83
N VAL A 7 4.99 5.11 -3.56
CA VAL A 7 5.02 3.93 -4.44
C VAL A 7 6.10 2.99 -3.92
N SER A 8 5.73 1.75 -3.62
CA SER A 8 6.66 0.77 -3.06
C SER A 8 6.43 -0.63 -3.61
N ASN A 9 7.49 -1.43 -3.64
CA ASN A 9 7.40 -2.82 -4.08
C ASN A 9 6.51 -3.70 -3.19
N ARG A 10 6.28 -3.32 -1.93
CA ARG A 10 5.40 -4.02 -0.98
C ARG A 10 4.71 -2.99 -0.10
N ILE A 11 3.40 -3.06 0.04
CA ILE A 11 2.65 -2.23 1.00
C ILE A 11 2.38 -3.01 2.28
N ALA A 12 2.35 -2.32 3.41
CA ALA A 12 1.83 -2.91 4.64
C ALA A 12 0.29 -2.98 4.55
N PRO A 13 -0.34 -4.03 5.13
CA PRO A 13 -1.79 -4.13 5.16
C PRO A 13 -2.40 -2.90 5.84
N PRO A 14 -3.64 -2.51 5.53
CA PRO A 14 -4.29 -1.36 6.16
C PRO A 14 -4.68 -1.63 7.63
N ASP A 15 -4.43 -2.82 8.15
CA ASP A 15 -4.77 -3.21 9.52
C ASP A 15 -3.69 -2.87 10.54
N GLU A 16 -4.05 -2.77 11.82
CA GLU A 16 -3.20 -2.17 12.86
C GLU A 16 -1.88 -2.95 13.08
N HIS A 17 -1.83 -4.21 12.66
CA HIS A 17 -0.61 -5.03 12.60
C HIS A 17 0.40 -4.60 11.53
N ALA A 18 0.09 -3.61 10.69
CA ALA A 18 1.04 -2.94 9.80
C ALA A 18 2.23 -2.32 10.54
N ALA A 19 2.03 -1.97 11.82
CA ALA A 19 3.09 -1.49 12.70
C ALA A 19 4.20 -2.54 12.93
N SER A 20 3.93 -3.83 12.67
CA SER A 20 4.91 -4.91 12.77
C SER A 20 5.74 -5.12 11.49
N ALA A 21 5.53 -4.32 10.43
CA ALA A 21 6.12 -4.50 9.11
C ALA A 21 7.46 -3.74 8.90
N GLY A 22 8.37 -3.75 9.87
CA GLY A 22 9.73 -3.19 9.70
C GLY A 22 9.81 -1.65 9.55
N GLY A 23 11.04 -1.10 9.60
CA GLY A 23 11.28 0.34 9.75
C GLY A 23 10.77 1.23 8.60
N LEU A 24 10.83 0.75 7.36
CA LEU A 24 10.37 1.52 6.19
C LEU A 24 8.84 1.71 6.20
N ALA A 25 8.09 0.66 6.52
CA ALA A 25 6.64 0.74 6.54
C ALA A 25 6.14 1.69 7.64
N VAL A 26 6.77 1.66 8.82
CA VAL A 26 6.46 2.57 9.92
C VAL A 26 6.73 4.02 9.52
N GLY A 27 7.87 4.30 8.88
CA GLY A 27 8.20 5.64 8.40
C GLY A 27 7.19 6.18 7.37
N ILE A 28 6.84 5.35 6.37
CA ILE A 28 5.84 5.69 5.35
C ILE A 28 4.47 5.94 5.99
N LEU A 29 4.02 5.08 6.90
CA LEU A 29 2.75 5.26 7.62
C LEU A 29 2.75 6.53 8.45
N GLY A 30 3.87 6.86 9.11
CA GLY A 30 4.02 8.10 9.86
C GLY A 30 3.83 9.33 8.97
N ALA A 31 4.50 9.37 7.82
CA ALA A 31 4.37 10.46 6.85
C ALA A 31 2.94 10.56 6.29
N LEU A 32 2.31 9.43 5.93
CA LEU A 32 0.95 9.40 5.41
C LEU A 32 -0.10 9.75 6.46
N LYS A 33 0.10 9.39 7.74
CA LYS A 33 -0.79 9.81 8.83
C LYS A 33 -0.76 11.33 8.99
N ALA A 34 0.43 11.94 8.91
CA ALA A 34 0.62 13.38 9.06
C ALA A 34 0.08 14.19 7.86
N ALA A 35 0.40 13.77 6.63
CA ALA A 35 0.07 14.53 5.42
C ALA A 35 -1.23 14.08 4.73
N GLY A 36 -1.74 12.89 5.05
CA GLY A 36 -2.69 12.17 4.21
C GLY A 36 -2.06 11.71 2.89
N GLY A 37 -2.78 10.92 2.09
CA GLY A 37 -2.29 10.60 0.75
C GLY A 37 -2.68 9.24 0.20
N LEU A 38 -1.83 8.75 -0.71
CA LEU A 38 -1.96 7.44 -1.36
C LEU A 38 -0.70 6.62 -1.10
N TRP A 39 -0.88 5.37 -0.69
CA TRP A 39 0.16 4.34 -0.73
C TRP A 39 -0.21 3.30 -1.79
N PHE A 40 0.61 3.22 -2.83
CA PHE A 40 0.44 2.29 -3.95
C PHE A 40 1.55 1.24 -3.97
N GLY A 41 1.18 -0.01 -4.23
CA GLY A 41 2.16 -1.09 -4.40
C GLY A 41 1.57 -2.49 -4.35
N TRP A 42 2.44 -3.51 -4.36
CA TRP A 42 2.02 -4.90 -4.31
C TRP A 42 1.56 -5.29 -2.89
N SER A 43 0.42 -6.01 -2.81
CA SER A 43 -0.22 -6.36 -1.54
C SER A 43 0.57 -7.35 -0.68
N GLY A 44 1.30 -8.29 -1.29
CA GLY A 44 1.45 -9.58 -0.60
C GLY A 44 1.40 -10.75 -1.55
N GLU A 45 0.39 -10.68 -2.41
CA GLU A 45 -0.26 -11.84 -2.98
C GLU A 45 -0.15 -11.83 -4.50
N THR A 46 0.02 -13.01 -5.10
CA THR A 46 -0.15 -13.17 -6.55
C THR A 46 -1.64 -13.19 -6.87
N GLY A 47 -2.01 -12.66 -8.03
CA GLY A 47 -3.41 -12.55 -8.42
C GLY A 47 -3.56 -12.49 -9.93
N ASN A 48 -4.60 -11.80 -10.38
CA ASN A 48 -4.83 -11.53 -11.78
C ASN A 48 -4.59 -10.03 -12.04
N GLU A 49 -3.68 -9.70 -12.95
CA GLU A 49 -3.32 -8.33 -13.34
C GLU A 49 -4.42 -7.58 -14.08
N ASP A 50 -5.37 -8.31 -14.68
CA ASP A 50 -6.54 -7.73 -15.32
C ASP A 50 -7.61 -7.28 -14.31
N GLN A 51 -7.46 -7.63 -13.02
CA GLN A 51 -8.37 -7.15 -11.99
C GLN A 51 -8.09 -5.69 -11.62
N PRO A 52 -9.15 -4.90 -11.32
CA PRO A 52 -8.97 -3.54 -10.86
C PRO A 52 -8.20 -3.51 -9.54
N LEU A 53 -7.45 -2.42 -9.33
CA LEU A 53 -6.72 -2.18 -8.08
C LEU A 53 -7.64 -2.29 -6.86
N LYS A 54 -7.22 -3.07 -5.86
CA LYS A 54 -7.89 -3.12 -4.57
C LYS A 54 -7.62 -1.83 -3.82
N LYS A 55 -8.65 -1.03 -3.61
CA LYS A 55 -8.55 0.25 -2.90
C LYS A 55 -9.17 0.15 -1.52
N VAL A 56 -8.45 0.60 -0.51
CA VAL A 56 -8.93 0.69 0.87
C VAL A 56 -8.64 2.09 1.38
N LYS A 57 -9.61 2.73 2.04
CA LYS A 57 -9.42 4.04 2.67
C LYS A 57 -9.65 3.91 4.16
N LYS A 58 -8.68 4.36 4.96
CA LYS A 58 -8.83 4.52 6.42
C LYS A 58 -8.31 5.92 6.80
N GLY A 59 -9.18 6.74 7.38
CA GLY A 59 -8.88 8.14 7.67
C GLY A 59 -8.51 8.93 6.42
N ASN A 60 -7.36 9.62 6.47
CA ASN A 60 -6.80 10.43 5.38
C ASN A 60 -5.86 9.63 4.44
N ILE A 61 -5.73 8.31 4.64
CA ILE A 61 -4.83 7.45 3.86
C ILE A 61 -5.66 6.55 2.94
N THR A 62 -5.24 6.49 1.67
CA THR A 62 -5.74 5.52 0.70
C THR A 62 -4.64 4.51 0.40
N TRP A 63 -4.94 3.23 0.49
CA TRP A 63 -4.11 2.15 -0.03
C TRP A 63 -4.67 1.73 -1.38
N ALA A 64 -3.81 1.52 -2.35
CA ALA A 64 -4.15 0.93 -3.64
C ALA A 64 -3.16 -0.19 -3.94
N SER A 65 -3.64 -1.43 -3.97
CA SER A 65 -2.80 -2.58 -4.28
C SER A 65 -3.14 -3.26 -5.59
N PHE A 66 -2.10 -3.77 -6.23
CA PHE A 66 -2.18 -4.71 -7.33
C PHE A 66 -1.61 -6.07 -6.91
N ASN A 67 -2.03 -7.12 -7.60
CA ASN A 67 -1.56 -8.48 -7.37
C ASN A 67 -1.08 -9.03 -8.72
N PRO A 68 0.25 -9.10 -8.97
CA PRO A 68 0.77 -9.57 -10.24
C PRO A 68 0.45 -11.05 -10.46
N GLN A 69 0.31 -11.45 -11.73
CA GLN A 69 0.21 -12.86 -12.08
C GLN A 69 1.58 -13.49 -11.85
N ARG A 70 1.58 -14.74 -11.35
CA ARG A 70 2.81 -15.50 -11.30
C ARG A 70 3.18 -15.87 -12.74
N THR A 71 4.17 -15.21 -13.28
CA THR A 71 4.87 -15.67 -14.49
C THR A 71 5.78 -16.83 -14.05
N GLY A 72 5.54 -18.03 -14.56
CA GLY A 72 6.26 -19.25 -14.12
C GLY A 72 7.70 -19.33 -14.62
N PRO A 73 8.47 -20.36 -14.24
CA PRO A 73 8.35 -21.25 -13.07
C PRO A 73 8.78 -20.61 -11.74
#